data_AF-A0A351Q6L6-F1
#
_entry.id   AF-A0A351Q6L6-F1
#
_cell.length_a   1.000
_cell.length_b   1.000
_cell.length_c   1.000
_cell.angle_alpha   90.00
_cell.angle_beta   90.00
_cell.angle_gamma   90.00
#
_symmetry.space_group_name_H-M   'P 1'
#
loop_
_entity.id
_entity.type
_entity.pdbx_description
1 polymer ?
#
loop_
_entity_poly.entity_id
_entity_poly.type
_entity_poly.pdbx_seq_one_letter_code
_entity_poly.pdbx_strand_id
1 'polypeptide(L)' 'QSRVEAVRLLLQEHRPETTLIFCNTKVETDRVANELCAAGYEASALHGDLEQKDRDQTLACFANRSISV' A
#
# COMPACT_ATOMS: atom_id res chain seq x y z
N GLN A 1 4.56 11.85 -16.32
CA GLN A 1 3.93 10.59 -15.86
C GLN A 1 3.78 10.67 -14.35
N SER A 2 2.61 10.30 -13.81
CA SER A 2 2.40 10.31 -12.35
C SER A 2 3.22 9.18 -11.72
N ARG A 3 3.88 9.42 -10.58
CA ARG A 3 4.71 8.40 -9.89
C ARG A 3 3.91 7.15 -9.53
N VAL A 4 2.63 7.31 -9.19
CA VAL A 4 1.72 6.19 -8.88
C VAL A 4 1.39 5.36 -10.11
N GLU A 5 1.30 5.98 -11.29
CA GLU A 5 1.10 5.28 -12.56
C GLU A 5 2.28 4.35 -12.88
N ALA A 6 3.51 4.81 -12.65
CA ALA A 6 4.70 3.97 -12.80
C ALA A 6 4.69 2.76 -11.84
N VAL A 7 4.27 2.97 -10.59
CA VAL A 7 4.11 1.87 -9.62
C VAL A 7 3.07 0.85 -10.11
N ARG A 8 1.93 1.31 -10.63
CA ARG A 8 0.90 0.42 -11.17
C ARG A 8 1.43 -0.45 -12.32
N LEU A 9 2.22 0.13 -13.22
CA LEU A 9 2.85 -0.62 -14.31
C LEU A 9 3.80 -1.69 -13.78
N LEU A 10 4.61 -1.37 -12.77
CA LEU A 10 5.52 -2.35 -12.13
C LEU A 10 4.74 -3.49 -11.45
N LEU A 11 3.64 -3.17 -10.75
CA LEU A 11 2.78 -4.17 -10.11
C LEU A 11 2.11 -5.10 -11.14
N GLN A 12 1.67 -4.56 -12.29
CA GLN A 12 1.07 -5.34 -13.37
C GLN A 12 2.06 -6.28 -14.05
N GLU A 13 3.29 -5.82 -14.26
CA GLU A 13 4.35 -6.58 -14.93
C GLU A 13 4.86 -7.71 -14.04
N HIS A 14 5.20 -7.41 -12.79
CA HIS A 14 5.85 -8.37 -11.91
C HIS A 14 4.89 -9.27 -11.15
N ARG A 15 3.62 -8.85 -10.98
CA ARG A 15 2.58 -9.56 -10.22
C ARG A 15 3.10 -10.16 -8.90
N PRO A 16 3.76 -9.35 -8.04
CA PRO A 16 4.29 -9.86 -6.78
C PRO A 16 3.17 -10.32 -5.85
N GLU A 17 3.45 -11.33 -5.01
CA GLU A 17 2.49 -11.76 -3.99
C GLU A 17 2.26 -10.67 -2.92
N THR A 18 3.31 -9.93 -2.57
CA THR A 18 3.27 -8.81 -1.61
C THR A 18 4.26 -7.71 -2.02
N THR A 19 3.90 -6.46 -1.76
CA THR A 19 4.75 -5.28 -2.05
C THR A 19 4.74 -4.32 -0.87
N LEU A 20 5.87 -3.66 -0.59
CA LEU A 20 5.97 -2.55 0.36
C LEU A 20 6.44 -1.30 -0.36
N ILE A 21 5.70 -0.20 -0.19
CA ILE A 21 6.02 1.11 -0.80
C ILE A 21 6.32 2.11 0.30
N PHE A 22 7.56 2.61 0.32
CA PHE A 22 7.96 3.68 1.24
C PHE A 22 7.66 5.06 0.63
N CYS A 23 7.00 5.91 1.40
CA CYS A 23 6.77 7.32 1.08
C CYS A 23 7.46 8.22 2.11
N ASN A 24 7.76 9.47 1.73
CA ASN A 24 8.46 10.40 2.61
C ASN A 24 7.57 10.97 3.73
N THR A 25 6.25 11.03 3.51
CA THR A 25 5.30 11.61 4.47
C THR A 25 4.10 10.70 4.65
N LYS A 26 3.45 10.79 5.83
CA LYS A 26 2.18 10.08 6.12
C LYS A 26 1.06 10.45 5.13
N VAL A 27 1.01 11.71 4.71
CA VAL A 27 0.03 12.16 3.72
C VAL A 27 0.26 11.48 2.36
N GLU A 28 1.51 11.26 1.99
CA GLU A 28 1.82 10.53 0.76
C GLU A 28 1.49 9.04 0.88
N THR A 29 1.69 8.40 2.04
CA THR A 29 1.29 7.00 2.23
C THR A 29 -0.22 6.82 2.04
N ASP A 30 -1.02 7.71 2.63
CA ASP A 30 -2.48 7.67 2.47
C ASP A 30 -2.91 7.91 1.02
N ARG A 31 -2.30 8.90 0.36
CA ARG A 31 -2.63 9.21 -1.03
C ARG A 31 -2.31 8.03 -1.95
N VAL A 32 -1.13 7.43 -1.81
CA VAL A 32 -0.71 6.30 -2.64
C VAL A 32 -1.60 5.08 -2.40
N ALA A 33 -1.89 4.74 -1.13
CA ALA A 33 -2.79 3.64 -0.81
C ALA A 33 -4.19 3.85 -1.41
N ASN A 34 -4.77 5.05 -1.26
CA ASN A 34 -6.08 5.37 -1.83
C ASN A 34 -6.10 5.31 -3.36
N GLU A 35 -5.07 5.81 -4.04
CA GLU A 35 -4.97 5.74 -5.51
C GLU A 35 -4.84 4.29 -6.00
N LEU A 36 -4.10 3.44 -5.27
CA LEU A 36 -3.97 2.01 -5.58
C LEU A 36 -5.28 1.25 -5.33
N CYS A 37 -5.97 1.52 -4.22
CA CYS A 37 -7.30 0.99 -3.94
C CYS A 37 -8.31 1.38 -5.04
N ALA A 38 -8.31 2.65 -5.47
CA ALA A 38 -9.14 3.11 -6.58
C ALA A 38 -8.81 2.42 -7.92
N ALA A 39 -7.58 1.94 -8.07
CA ALA A 39 -7.14 1.15 -9.21
C ALA A 39 -7.40 -0.36 -9.08
N GLY A 40 -8.00 -0.82 -7.97
CA GLY A 40 -8.38 -2.20 -7.72
C GLY A 40 -7.35 -3.07 -7.01
N TYR A 41 -6.30 -2.46 -6.43
CA TYR A 41 -5.34 -3.18 -5.59
C TYR A 41 -5.79 -3.22 -4.14
N GLU A 42 -5.54 -4.32 -3.44
CA GLU A 42 -5.70 -4.39 -1.99
C GLU A 42 -4.48 -3.73 -1.35
N ALA A 43 -4.60 -2.43 -1.07
CA ALA A 43 -3.52 -1.60 -0.53
C ALA A 43 -3.91 -0.94 0.80
N SER A 44 -2.96 -0.79 1.72
CA SER A 44 -3.19 -0.06 2.99
C SER A 44 -2.01 0.84 3.36
N ALA A 45 -2.30 1.98 3.99
CA ALA A 45 -1.27 2.87 4.50
C ALA A 45 -0.77 2.40 5.87
N LEU A 46 0.51 2.60 6.15
CA LEU A 46 1.11 2.34 7.46
C LEU A 46 1.99 3.54 7.87
N HIS A 47 1.53 4.30 8.87
CA HIS A 47 2.25 5.47 9.37
C HIS A 47 2.01 5.71 10.87
N GLY A 48 2.70 6.71 11.44
CA GLY A 48 2.73 6.98 12.88
C GLY A 48 1.39 7.42 13.50
N ASP A 49 0.50 8.03 12.73
CA ASP A 49 -0.82 8.48 13.23
C ASP A 49 -1.85 7.36 13.39
N LEU A 50 -1.59 6.14 12.89
CA LEU A 50 -2.50 5.02 13.07
C LEU A 50 -2.47 4.53 14.52
N GLU A 51 -3.63 4.14 15.05
CA GLU A 51 -3.67 3.47 16.35
C GLU A 51 -2.88 2.16 16.29
N GLN A 52 -2.29 1.75 17.41
CA GLN A 52 -1.50 0.53 17.48
C GLN A 52 -2.28 -0.69 16.98
N LYS A 53 -3.58 -0.75 17.30
CA LYS A 53 -4.48 -1.80 16.83
C LYS A 53 -4.58 -1.86 15.30
N ASP A 54 -4.72 -0.71 14.65
CA ASP A 54 -4.83 -0.63 13.18
C ASP A 54 -3.51 -1.00 12.50
N ARG A 55 -2.38 -0.64 13.12
CA ARG A 55 -1.04 -1.05 12.67
C ARG A 55 -0.87 -2.56 12.74
N ASP A 56 -1.23 -3.15 13.87
CA ASP A 56 -1.11 -4.59 14.09
C ASP A 56 -2.04 -5.37 13.13
N GLN A 57 -3.25 -4.85 12.89
CA GLN A 57 -4.17 -5.42 11.91
C GLN A 57 -3.60 -5.35 10.49
N THR A 58 -3.08 -4.19 10.07
CA THR A 58 -2.49 -4.01 8.74
C THR A 58 -1.31 -4.96 8.54
N LEU A 59 -0.43 -5.08 9.54
CA LEU A 59 0.70 -6.02 9.49
C LEU A 59 0.25 -7.48 9.48
N ALA A 60 -0.77 -7.85 10.24
CA ALA A 60 -1.33 -9.20 10.24
C ALA A 60 -1.95 -9.55 8.87
N CYS A 61 -2.70 -8.62 8.28
CA CYS A 61 -3.27 -8.75 6.94
C CYS A 61 -2.20 -8.80 5.84
N PHE A 62 -1.10 -8.06 6.00
CA PHE A 62 0.04 -8.15 5.08
C PHE A 62 0.75 -9.51 5.22
N ALA A 63 1.00 -9.96 6.44
CA ALA A 63 1.66 -11.24 6.72
C ALA A 63 0.83 -12.46 6.26
N ASN A 64 -0.50 -12.37 6.36
CA ASN A 64 -1.41 -13.42 5.91
C ASN A 64 -1.80 -13.29 4.42
N ARG A 65 -1.25 -12.30 3.70
CA ARG A 65 -1.47 -12.03 2.27
C ARG A 65 -2.91 -11.61 1.90
N SER A 66 -3.67 -11.08 2.86
CA SER A 66 -4.98 -10.44 2.61
C SER A 66 -4.86 -8.97 2.21
N ILE A 67 -3.66 -8.39 2.32
CA ILE A 67 -3.30 -7.10 1.73
C ILE A 67 -2.07 -7.34 0.88
N SER A 68 -2.14 -6.91 -0.37
CA SER A 68 -1.09 -7.14 -1.37
C SER A 68 -0.06 -6.00 -1.42
N VAL A 69 -0.43 -4.77 -1.03
CA VAL A 69 0.41 -3.56 -1.14
C VAL A 69 0.34 -2.64 0.07
#